data_AF-A0A528HBQ2-F1
#
_entry.id   AF-A0A528HBQ2-F1
#
_cell.length_a   1.000
_cell.length_b   1.000
_cell.length_c   1.000
_cell.angle_alpha   90.00
_cell.angle_beta   90.00
_cell.angle_gamma   90.00
#
_symmetry.space_group_name_H-M   'P 1'
#
loop_
_entity.id
_entity.type
_entity.pdbx_description
1 polymer ?
#
loop_
_entity_poly.entity_id
_entity_poly.type
_entity_poly.pdbx_seq_one_letter_code
_entity_poly.pdbx_strand_id
1 'polypeptide(L)'
;LLSQCGNVAIKISDLVAYDHDWTLDSLKPVVMHCIDCFGTQRAMFGSDFPVAGLHASFDAVYDSFKAIAGELSGDEQTALFFGNARRIYRLDDMSSAGLLPA
;
A
#
# COMPACT_ATOMS: atom_id res chain seq x y z
N LEU A 1 -18.49 9.43 2.64
CA LEU A 1 -17.01 9.32 2.60
C LEU A 1 -16.61 8.50 1.38
N LEU A 2 -15.46 8.78 0.74
CA LEU A 2 -14.99 7.99 -0.42
C LEU A 2 -14.90 6.49 -0.10
N SER A 3 -14.53 6.14 1.13
CA SER A 3 -14.46 4.76 1.61
C SER A 3 -15.80 4.01 1.60
N GLN A 4 -16.94 4.71 1.62
CA GLN A 4 -18.27 4.09 1.55
C GLN A 4 -18.65 3.67 0.12
N CYS A 5 -17.94 4.18 -0.89
CA CYS A 5 -18.14 3.77 -2.27
C CYS A 5 -17.42 2.43 -2.51
N GLY A 6 -18.17 1.33 -2.64
CA GLY A 6 -17.62 -0.03 -2.76
C GLY A 6 -16.68 -0.24 -3.97
N ASN A 7 -16.81 0.60 -4.98
CA ASN A 7 -15.96 0.60 -6.18
C ASN A 7 -14.69 1.46 -6.06
N VAL A 8 -14.45 2.09 -4.91
CA VAL A 8 -13.26 2.91 -4.64
C VAL A 8 -12.29 2.13 -3.75
N ALA A 9 -11.03 2.15 -4.15
CA ALA A 9 -9.90 1.60 -3.41
C ALA A 9 -8.85 2.70 -3.14
N ILE A 10 -7.98 2.47 -2.15
CA ILE A 10 -6.92 3.41 -1.77
C ILE A 10 -5.55 2.78 -1.98
N LYS A 11 -4.62 3.60 -2.48
CA LYS A 11 -3.19 3.30 -2.46
C LYS A 11 -2.57 4.12 -1.33
N ILE A 12 -1.94 3.44 -0.38
CA ILE A 12 -1.20 4.03 0.72
C ILE A 12 0.26 4.13 0.24
N SER A 13 0.65 5.34 -0.16
CA SER A 13 1.95 5.61 -0.77
C SER A 13 2.50 6.97 -0.39
N ASP A 14 3.82 7.12 -0.51
CA ASP A 14 4.58 8.36 -0.29
C ASP A 14 4.31 9.08 1.05
N LEU A 15 4.10 8.33 2.13
CA LEU A 15 3.78 8.94 3.43
C LEU A 15 4.91 9.86 3.95
N VAL A 16 6.16 9.54 3.58
CA VAL A 16 7.37 10.29 3.97
C VAL A 16 7.45 11.68 3.34
N ALA A 17 6.69 11.96 2.27
CA ALA A 17 6.63 13.30 1.69
C ALA A 17 5.79 14.28 2.51
N TYR A 18 4.93 13.79 3.39
CA TYR A 18 4.01 14.60 4.19
C TYR A 18 4.45 14.78 5.65
N ASP A 19 5.51 14.09 6.05
CA ASP A 19 6.13 14.18 7.36
C ASP A 19 7.66 14.20 7.20
N HIS A 20 8.26 15.38 7.38
CA HIS A 20 9.72 15.55 7.21
C HIS A 20 10.54 14.93 8.35
N ASP A 21 9.94 14.73 9.52
CA ASP A 21 10.57 14.13 10.70
C ASP A 21 9.99 12.73 10.96
N TRP A 22 9.63 12.03 9.88
CA TRP A 22 8.87 10.79 9.95
C TRP A 22 9.51 9.74 10.86
N THR A 23 8.65 9.06 11.59
CA THR A 23 8.99 7.90 12.41
C THR A 23 7.93 6.83 12.17
N LEU A 24 8.22 5.58 12.55
CA LEU A 24 7.21 4.53 12.46
C LEU A 24 5.92 4.90 13.23
N ASP A 25 6.08 5.57 14.37
CA ASP A 25 4.96 6.01 15.23
C ASP A 25 4.15 7.15 14.61
N SER A 26 4.74 8.00 13.77
CA SER A 26 4.00 9.04 13.05
C SER A 26 3.29 8.49 11.80
N LEU A 27 3.90 7.52 11.12
CA LEU A 27 3.33 6.90 9.92
C LEU A 27 2.20 5.93 10.24
N LYS A 28 2.34 5.14 11.31
CA LYS A 28 1.41 4.06 11.67
C LYS A 28 -0.04 4.53 11.81
N PRO A 29 -0.38 5.62 12.52
CA PRO A 29 -1.75 6.10 12.65
C PRO A 29 -2.40 6.43 11.29
N VAL A 30 -1.64 7.01 10.35
CA VAL A 30 -2.14 7.34 9.01
C VAL A 30 -2.45 6.07 8.23
N VAL A 31 -1.53 5.10 8.22
CA VAL A 31 -1.72 3.81 7.57
C VAL A 31 -2.93 3.07 8.14
N MET A 32 -3.00 2.94 9.47
CA MET A 32 -4.08 2.23 10.14
C MET A 32 -5.42 2.93 9.91
N HIS A 33 -5.47 4.26 9.91
CA HIS A 33 -6.70 4.98 9.61
C HIS A 33 -7.18 4.74 8.17
N CYS A 34 -6.28 4.69 7.19
CA CYS A 34 -6.63 4.32 5.81
C CYS A 34 -7.20 2.90 5.75
N ILE A 35 -6.58 1.95 6.46
CA ILE A 35 -7.02 0.55 6.52
C ILE A 35 -8.38 0.45 7.21
N ASP A 36 -8.59 1.12 8.34
CA ASP A 36 -9.86 1.14 9.07
C ASP A 36 -11.00 1.73 8.22
N CYS A 37 -10.69 2.76 7.42
CA CYS A 37 -11.67 3.38 6.53
C CYS A 37 -12.06 2.47 5.36
N PHE A 38 -11.09 1.92 4.64
CA PHE A 38 -11.33 1.20 3.38
C PHE A 38 -11.51 -0.31 3.55
N GLY A 39 -10.98 -0.87 4.63
CA GLY A 39 -10.76 -2.29 4.83
C GLY A 39 -9.52 -2.79 4.09
N THR A 40 -8.90 -3.85 4.61
CA THR A 40 -7.71 -4.50 4.04
C THR A 40 -7.91 -4.99 2.61
N GLN A 41 -9.14 -5.27 2.20
CA GLN A 41 -9.48 -5.74 0.84
C GLN A 41 -9.60 -4.62 -0.21
N ARG A 42 -9.47 -3.34 0.19
CA ARG A 42 -9.51 -2.19 -0.73
C ARG A 42 -8.36 -1.20 -0.50
N ALA A 43 -7.36 -1.60 0.27
CA ALA A 43 -6.13 -0.84 0.46
C ALA A 43 -4.94 -1.58 -0.18
N MET A 44 -3.95 -0.86 -0.68
CA MET A 44 -2.70 -1.44 -1.18
C MET A 44 -1.52 -0.54 -0.83
N PHE A 45 -0.36 -1.12 -0.57
CA PHE A 45 0.88 -0.35 -0.39
C PHE A 45 1.50 0.01 -1.74
N GLY A 46 2.16 1.16 -1.80
CA GLY A 46 3.05 1.50 -2.89
C GLY A 46 4.14 2.46 -2.44
N SER A 47 5.36 2.30 -2.96
CA SER A 47 6.48 3.13 -2.53
C SER A 47 6.40 4.57 -3.03
N ASP A 48 5.85 4.78 -4.22
CA ASP A 48 5.97 6.03 -5.00
C ASP A 48 7.41 6.39 -5.40
N PHE A 49 8.29 5.39 -5.42
CA PHE A 49 9.65 5.58 -5.90
C PHE A 49 9.65 5.90 -7.41
N PRO A 50 10.48 6.84 -7.90
CA PRO A 50 11.58 7.51 -7.20
C PRO A 50 11.24 8.81 -6.46
N VAL A 51 9.98 9.27 -6.45
CA VAL A 51 9.60 10.53 -5.79
C VAL A 51 9.84 10.46 -4.28
N ALA A 52 9.42 9.37 -3.64
CA ALA A 52 9.73 9.10 -2.22
C ALA A 52 11.24 9.12 -1.90
N GLY A 53 12.08 8.89 -2.92
CA GLY A 53 13.54 8.97 -2.85
C GLY A 53 14.09 10.35 -2.43
N LEU A 54 13.27 11.40 -2.50
CA LEU A 54 13.60 12.72 -1.98
C LEU A 54 13.65 12.75 -0.44
N HIS A 55 12.97 11.81 0.23
CA HIS A 55 12.78 11.81 1.68
C HIS A 55 13.25 10.52 2.37
N ALA A 56 13.26 9.38 1.67
CA ALA A 56 13.66 8.09 2.22
C ALA A 56 14.18 7.14 1.14
N SER A 57 15.01 6.16 1.54
CA SER A 57 15.37 5.06 0.63
C SER A 57 14.16 4.16 0.36
N PHE A 58 14.21 3.42 -0.75
CA PHE A 58 13.18 2.43 -1.05
C PHE A 58 13.02 1.42 0.10
N ASP A 59 14.14 0.92 0.64
CA ASP A 59 14.14 -0.03 1.75
C ASP A 59 13.50 0.56 3.01
N ALA A 60 13.78 1.83 3.34
CA ALA A 60 13.18 2.49 4.50
C ALA A 60 11.65 2.61 4.38
N VAL A 61 11.14 2.95 3.19
CA VAL A 61 9.69 3.00 2.93
C VAL A 61 9.08 1.59 3.03
N TYR A 62 9.71 0.60 2.39
CA TYR A 62 9.21 -0.77 2.37
C TYR A 62 9.24 -1.42 3.76
N ASP A 63 10.31 -1.21 4.53
CA ASP A 63 10.45 -1.71 5.90
C ASP A 63 9.42 -1.08 6.84
N SER A 64 9.09 0.21 6.65
CA SER A 64 8.03 0.86 7.42
C SER A 64 6.66 0.23 7.16
N PHE A 65 6.32 -0.07 5.90
CA PHE A 65 5.09 -0.79 5.57
C PHE A 65 5.07 -2.19 6.17
N LYS A 66 6.16 -2.95 6.08
CA LYS A 66 6.26 -4.29 6.68
C LYS A 66 6.07 -4.25 8.19
N ALA A 67 6.71 -3.29 8.86
CA ALA A 67 6.61 -3.15 10.30
C ALA A 67 5.18 -2.84 10.74
N ILE A 68 4.49 -1.92 10.06
CA ILE A 68 3.08 -1.59 10.36
C ILE A 68 2.15 -2.78 10.08
N ALA A 69 2.32 -3.44 8.94
CA ALA A 69 1.48 -4.55 8.54
C ALA A 69 1.72 -5.84 9.35
N GLY A 70 2.85 -5.94 10.08
CA GLY A 70 3.19 -7.09 10.91
C GLY A 70 2.19 -7.39 12.03
N GLU A 71 1.32 -6.44 12.37
CA GLU A 71 0.24 -6.61 13.35
C GLU A 71 -1.03 -7.25 12.76
N LEU A 72 -1.11 -7.37 11.43
CA LEU A 72 -2.25 -7.92 10.71
C LEU A 72 -2.06 -9.41 10.43
N SER A 73 -3.14 -10.10 10.10
CA SER A 73 -3.07 -11.51 9.68
C SER A 73 -2.31 -11.68 8.37
N GLY A 74 -1.80 -12.89 8.12
CA GLY A 74 -1.06 -13.18 6.88
C GLY A 74 -1.88 -12.95 5.60
N ASP A 75 -3.19 -13.17 5.65
CA ASP A 75 -4.10 -12.92 4.53
C ASP A 75 -4.28 -11.41 4.27
N GLU A 76 -4.37 -10.62 5.33
CA GLU A 76 -4.46 -9.16 5.23
C GLU A 76 -3.15 -8.55 4.71
N GLN A 77 -2.00 -9.02 5.21
CA GLN A 77 -0.69 -8.63 4.68
C GLN A 77 -0.60 -8.98 3.18
N THR A 78 -0.99 -10.19 2.80
CA THR A 78 -1.01 -10.63 1.40
C THR A 78 -1.90 -9.74 0.54
N ALA A 79 -3.08 -9.34 1.04
CA ALA A 79 -3.98 -8.42 0.34
C ALA A 79 -3.32 -7.05 0.10
N LEU A 80 -2.70 -6.47 1.13
CA LEU A 80 -2.08 -5.14 1.09
C LEU A 80 -0.84 -5.06 0.20
N PHE A 81 0.04 -6.07 0.24
CA PHE A 81 1.30 -6.09 -0.53
C PHE A 81 1.17 -6.62 -1.95
N PHE A 82 0.13 -7.41 -2.25
CA PHE A 82 0.05 -8.13 -3.52
C PHE A 82 -1.38 -8.28 -4.05
N GLY A 83 -2.25 -8.94 -3.29
CA GLY A 83 -3.54 -9.45 -3.78
C GLY A 83 -4.46 -8.37 -4.34
N ASN A 84 -4.50 -7.19 -3.69
CA ASN A 84 -5.36 -6.10 -4.14
C ASN A 84 -4.85 -5.45 -5.42
N ALA A 85 -3.55 -5.17 -5.54
CA ALA A 85 -2.97 -4.62 -6.75
C ALA A 85 -3.20 -5.58 -7.93
N ARG A 86 -2.94 -6.88 -7.74
CA ARG A 86 -3.18 -7.93 -8.73
C ARG A 86 -4.62 -7.93 -9.25
N ARG A 87 -5.60 -7.91 -8.34
CA ARG A 87 -7.04 -7.92 -8.67
C ARG A 87 -7.50 -6.60 -9.31
N ILE A 88 -7.14 -5.46 -8.73
CA ILE A 88 -7.62 -4.14 -9.16
C ILE A 88 -7.04 -3.76 -10.52
N TYR A 89 -5.76 -4.05 -10.75
CA TYR A 89 -5.11 -3.79 -12.03
C TYR A 89 -5.24 -4.92 -13.04
N ARG A 90 -5.94 -6.02 -12.68
CA ARG A 90 -6.19 -7.19 -13.55
C ARG A 90 -4.89 -7.76 -14.13
N LEU A 91 -3.87 -7.95 -13.28
CA LEU A 91 -2.56 -8.38 -13.75
C LEU A 91 -2.57 -9.79 -14.36
N ASP A 92 -3.49 -10.65 -13.93
CA ASP A 92 -3.66 -11.99 -14.52
C ASP A 92 -4.16 -11.94 -15.97
N ASP A 93 -5.07 -11.01 -16.26
CA ASP A 93 -5.56 -10.78 -17.62
C ASP A 93 -4.39 -10.30 -18.51
N MET A 94 -3.51 -9.46 -17.96
CA MET A 94 -2.32 -8.94 -18.65
C MET A 94 -1.26 -10.02 -18.92
N SER A 95 -1.05 -10.95 -17.97
CA SER A 95 -0.20 -12.13 -18.17
C SER A 95 -0.77 -13.05 -19.24
N SER A 96 -2.09 -13.29 -19.25
CA SER A 96 -2.75 -14.09 -20.28
C SER A 96 -2.69 -13.46 -21.68
N ALA A 97 -2.61 -12.13 -21.74
CA ALA A 97 -2.44 -11.36 -22.97
C ALA A 97 -0.97 -11.17 -23.41
N GLY A 98 0.00 -11.69 -22.65
CA GLY A 98 1.44 -11.59 -22.96
C GLY A 98 2.04 -10.20 -22.78
N LEU A 99 1.39 -9.32 -22.01
CA LEU A 99 1.84 -7.94 -21.75
C LEU A 99 2.75 -7.82 -20.52
N LEU A 100 2.88 -8.89 -19.74
CA LEU A 100 3.83 -9.02 -18.62
C LEU A 100 4.56 -10.37 -18.76
N PRO A 101 5.84 -10.47 -18.33
CA PRO A 101 6.51 -11.76 -18.23
C PRO A 101 5.77 -12.67 -17.24
N ALA A 102 5.76 -13.97 -17.56
CA ALA A 102 5.10 -15.02 -16.78
C ALA A 102 5.71 -15.21 -15.39
#